data_AF-A0A7C5V2Q4-F1
#
_entry.id   AF-A0A7C5V2Q4-F1
#
_cell.length_a   1.000
_cell.length_b   1.000
_cell.length_c   1.000
_cell.angle_alpha   90.00
_cell.angle_beta   90.00
_cell.angle_gamma   90.00
#
_symmetry.space_group_name_H-M   'P 1'
#
loop_
_entity.id
_entity.type
_entity.pdbx_description
1 polymer ?
#
loop_
_entity_poly.entity_id
_entity_poly.type
_entity_poly.pdbx_seq_one_letter_code
_entity_poly.pdbx_strand_id
1 'polypeptide(L)'
;MSVQIETSEVLDSATAGASAFVPARDGDGWYPVTPEQSLDQVKAFFRAVYSARNARIVDEFKRTVAALKACEGWDELPEREKYARILEAMGLQSKAERSRDCNDKGIPGSCACGLEYFNRYRCTLRFCPFCGGWHYARLMERYARPIADYICAHGGGLDATLAMLTFTIRADGEMPHPDKARWLMKCVRKWFRRMVPKGRRWGAIFAVETGYELPYKHPGRKAGGWNLHVHALYFGPYLNFGRMGEQGGPAGQLWRKVTQGEGKVIGIKQCPGWRKNPREAVVKALSHHFGYILKPAAESGERLAALEILFSGVRRVHGVGAFYRLPKPGKKASPACPKCGAALPINLRAWHKSERFSVARLEGEGRRELSELRRECGRSRVFGGAGT
;
A
#
# COMPACT_ATOMS: atom_id res chain seq x y z
N MET A 1 16.12 -20.85 -26.10
CA MET A 1 16.04 -19.67 -25.19
C MET A 1 14.90 -19.90 -24.20
N SER A 2 15.20 -20.55 -23.07
CA SER A 2 14.24 -20.86 -22.00
C SER A 2 14.07 -19.68 -21.06
N VAL A 3 12.83 -19.47 -20.58
CA VAL A 3 12.47 -18.40 -19.65
C VAL A 3 12.25 -19.03 -18.27
N GLN A 4 13.08 -18.65 -17.29
CA GLN A 4 13.10 -19.19 -15.93
C GLN A 4 12.12 -18.44 -15.00
N ILE A 5 11.31 -19.16 -14.19
CA ILE A 5 10.46 -18.58 -13.13
C ILE A 5 10.40 -19.51 -11.90
N GLU A 6 10.90 -19.03 -10.76
CA GLU A 6 11.23 -19.80 -9.55
C GLU A 6 10.08 -19.75 -8.52
N THR A 7 9.54 -20.90 -8.07
CA THR A 7 8.64 -20.99 -6.90
C THR A 7 8.63 -22.42 -6.30
N SER A 8 9.34 -22.67 -5.20
CA SER A 8 9.63 -24.02 -4.68
C SER A 8 8.66 -24.58 -3.62
N GLU A 9 8.09 -23.86 -2.66
CA GLU A 9 7.51 -24.55 -1.48
C GLU A 9 5.98 -24.72 -1.40
N VAL A 10 5.19 -24.25 -2.37
CA VAL A 10 3.72 -24.13 -2.18
C VAL A 10 2.88 -25.06 -3.08
N LEU A 11 3.45 -25.65 -4.14
CA LEU A 11 2.67 -26.42 -5.11
C LEU A 11 2.31 -27.84 -4.65
N ASP A 12 3.11 -28.48 -3.81
CA ASP A 12 2.90 -29.88 -3.41
C ASP A 12 1.61 -30.08 -2.59
N SER A 13 1.04 -29.00 -2.04
CA SER A 13 -0.25 -29.02 -1.34
C SER A 13 -1.43 -28.49 -2.16
N ALA A 14 -1.19 -27.90 -3.34
CA ALA A 14 -2.26 -27.38 -4.22
C ALA A 14 -2.81 -28.46 -5.19
N THR A 15 -2.13 -29.58 -5.29
CA THR A 15 -2.34 -30.60 -6.33
C THR A 15 -3.06 -31.85 -5.83
N ALA A 16 -3.24 -32.00 -4.51
CA ALA A 16 -3.91 -33.14 -3.90
C ALA A 16 -5.40 -33.31 -4.28
N GLY A 17 -6.01 -32.32 -4.94
CA GLY A 17 -7.41 -32.37 -5.41
C GLY A 17 -7.62 -32.12 -6.90
N ALA A 18 -6.56 -31.92 -7.69
CA ALA A 18 -6.67 -31.71 -9.13
C ALA A 18 -6.08 -32.93 -9.86
N SER A 19 -6.93 -33.82 -10.38
CA SER A 19 -6.49 -34.98 -11.17
C SER A 19 -5.92 -34.62 -12.56
N ALA A 20 -5.62 -33.34 -12.80
CA ALA A 20 -5.07 -32.85 -14.05
C ALA A 20 -3.58 -32.56 -13.89
N PHE A 21 -2.77 -33.43 -14.51
CA PHE A 21 -1.38 -33.24 -14.94
C PHE A 21 -0.60 -32.13 -14.22
N VAL A 22 0.12 -32.50 -13.17
CA VAL A 22 1.16 -31.68 -12.57
C VAL A 22 2.48 -32.25 -13.07
N PRO A 23 3.23 -31.54 -13.93
CA PRO A 23 4.52 -32.04 -14.37
C PRO A 23 5.41 -32.27 -13.14
N ALA A 24 6.09 -33.41 -13.07
CA ALA A 24 7.11 -33.63 -12.05
C ALA A 24 8.16 -32.52 -12.19
N ARG A 25 8.57 -31.96 -11.06
CA ARG A 25 9.66 -30.98 -11.09
C ARG A 25 10.96 -31.67 -11.49
N ASP A 26 11.82 -30.97 -12.21
CA ASP A 26 13.19 -31.43 -12.43
C ASP A 26 14.01 -31.36 -11.13
N GLY A 27 15.26 -31.85 -11.18
CA GLY A 27 16.17 -31.90 -10.02
C GLY A 27 16.48 -30.53 -9.39
N ASP A 28 16.16 -29.43 -10.08
CA ASP A 28 16.37 -28.07 -9.61
C ASP A 28 15.06 -27.39 -9.14
N GLY A 29 13.94 -28.13 -9.12
CA GLY A 29 12.64 -27.66 -8.62
C GLY A 29 11.75 -26.94 -9.64
N TRP A 30 12.03 -27.06 -10.94
CA TRP A 30 11.29 -26.40 -12.02
C TRP A 30 10.27 -27.32 -12.69
N TYR A 31 9.18 -26.75 -13.22
CA TYR A 31 8.29 -27.50 -14.11
C TYR A 31 8.91 -27.54 -15.51
N PRO A 32 9.31 -28.72 -16.03
CA PRO A 32 9.82 -28.83 -17.38
C PRO A 32 8.72 -28.44 -18.37
N VAL A 33 8.94 -27.36 -19.12
CA VAL A 33 8.14 -27.07 -20.31
C VAL A 33 8.71 -27.90 -21.43
N THR A 34 8.04 -28.98 -21.79
CA THR A 34 8.51 -29.82 -22.89
C THR A 34 8.32 -29.08 -24.22
N PRO A 35 9.15 -29.33 -25.26
CA PRO A 35 9.01 -28.68 -26.57
C PRO A 35 7.62 -28.83 -27.20
N GLU A 36 6.87 -29.85 -26.78
CA GLU A 36 5.52 -30.18 -27.26
C GLU A 36 4.42 -29.37 -26.57
N GLN A 37 4.70 -28.72 -25.43
CA GLN A 37 3.71 -27.91 -24.73
C GLN A 37 3.55 -26.55 -25.40
N SER A 38 2.32 -26.27 -25.84
CA SER A 38 2.00 -24.96 -26.37
C SER A 38 2.09 -23.90 -25.26
N LEU A 39 2.49 -22.68 -25.63
CA LEU A 39 2.49 -21.54 -24.72
C LEU A 39 1.12 -21.32 -24.04
N ASP A 40 0.03 -21.74 -24.70
CA ASP A 40 -1.33 -21.62 -24.17
C ASP A 40 -1.64 -22.69 -23.12
N GLN A 41 -1.11 -23.91 -23.24
CA GLN A 41 -1.18 -24.93 -22.20
C GLN A 41 -0.44 -24.47 -20.92
N VAL A 42 0.77 -23.93 -21.07
CA VAL A 42 1.55 -23.39 -19.93
C VAL A 42 0.80 -22.25 -19.25
N LYS A 43 0.24 -21.30 -20.02
CA LYS A 43 -0.59 -20.21 -19.45
C LYS A 43 -1.83 -20.75 -18.74
N ALA A 44 -2.51 -21.75 -19.29
CA ALA A 44 -3.69 -22.36 -18.70
C ALA A 44 -3.36 -23.02 -17.36
N PHE A 45 -2.26 -23.77 -17.29
CA PHE A 45 -1.77 -24.38 -16.05
C PHE A 45 -1.51 -23.32 -14.96
N PHE A 46 -0.72 -22.28 -15.25
CA PHE A 46 -0.45 -21.24 -14.26
C PHE A 46 -1.70 -20.48 -13.83
N ARG A 47 -2.67 -20.27 -14.73
CA ARG A 47 -3.98 -19.70 -14.38
C ARG A 47 -4.72 -20.63 -13.43
N ALA A 48 -4.77 -21.93 -13.69
CA ALA A 48 -5.43 -22.92 -12.83
C ALA A 48 -4.79 -22.98 -11.44
N VAL A 49 -3.46 -23.10 -11.37
CA VAL A 49 -2.70 -23.09 -10.09
C VAL A 49 -2.95 -21.81 -9.31
N TYR A 50 -2.89 -20.65 -9.98
CA TYR A 50 -3.17 -19.37 -9.35
C TYR A 50 -4.61 -19.29 -8.81
N SER A 51 -5.60 -19.73 -9.60
CA SER A 51 -7.01 -19.74 -9.19
C SER A 51 -7.22 -20.67 -8.00
N ALA A 52 -6.63 -21.86 -7.99
CA ALA A 52 -6.70 -22.80 -6.87
C ALA A 52 -6.07 -22.22 -5.59
N ARG A 53 -4.90 -21.56 -5.71
CA ARG A 53 -4.25 -20.87 -4.58
C ARG A 53 -5.09 -19.72 -4.05
N ASN A 54 -5.70 -18.93 -4.94
CA ASN A 54 -6.61 -17.86 -4.55
C ASN A 54 -7.82 -18.41 -3.78
N ALA A 55 -8.51 -19.40 -4.36
CA ALA A 55 -9.66 -20.04 -3.75
C ALA A 55 -9.32 -20.58 -2.36
N ARG A 56 -8.17 -21.25 -2.21
CA ARG A 56 -7.71 -21.77 -0.91
C ARG A 56 -7.56 -20.68 0.15
N ILE A 57 -6.88 -19.57 -0.16
CA ILE A 57 -6.71 -18.47 0.82
C ILE A 57 -8.04 -17.81 1.15
N VAL A 58 -8.91 -17.62 0.15
CA VAL A 58 -10.25 -17.04 0.36
C VAL A 58 -11.12 -17.96 1.22
N ASP A 59 -11.12 -19.26 0.93
CA ASP A 59 -11.89 -20.26 1.68
C ASP A 59 -11.35 -20.44 3.09
N GLU A 60 -10.02 -20.49 3.25
CA GLU A 60 -9.36 -20.53 4.56
C GLU A 60 -9.72 -19.28 5.37
N PHE A 61 -9.65 -18.09 4.77
CA PHE A 61 -10.06 -16.85 5.42
C PHE A 61 -11.54 -16.90 5.85
N LYS A 62 -12.45 -17.29 4.94
CA LYS A 62 -13.89 -17.40 5.24
C LYS A 62 -14.16 -18.39 6.38
N ARG A 63 -13.54 -19.58 6.35
CA ARG A 63 -13.66 -20.60 7.41
C ARG A 63 -13.12 -20.10 8.73
N THR A 64 -11.95 -19.46 8.73
CA THR A 64 -11.34 -18.88 9.92
C THR A 64 -12.24 -17.82 10.55
N VAL A 65 -12.78 -16.91 9.74
CA VAL A 65 -13.72 -15.88 10.23
C VAL A 65 -14.99 -16.51 10.78
N ALA A 66 -15.57 -17.50 10.09
CA ALA A 66 -16.76 -18.21 10.57
C ALA A 66 -16.51 -18.94 11.90
N ALA A 67 -15.37 -19.62 12.03
CA ALA A 67 -14.99 -20.31 13.27
C ALA A 67 -14.79 -19.32 14.43
N LEU A 68 -14.13 -18.19 14.20
CA LEU A 68 -13.95 -17.14 15.20
C LEU A 68 -15.27 -16.49 15.62
N LYS A 69 -16.20 -16.28 14.68
CA LYS A 69 -17.55 -15.76 14.95
C LYS A 69 -18.40 -16.70 15.80
N ALA A 70 -18.15 -18.01 15.73
CA ALA A 70 -18.83 -19.00 16.54
C ALA A 70 -18.34 -19.02 18.00
N CYS A 71 -17.23 -18.35 18.32
CA CYS A 71 -16.75 -18.22 19.69
C CYS A 71 -17.63 -17.25 20.50
N GLU A 72 -17.93 -17.62 21.74
CA GLU A 72 -18.63 -16.75 22.70
C GLU A 72 -17.88 -15.42 22.88
N GLY A 73 -18.62 -14.31 22.92
CA GLY A 73 -18.04 -12.99 23.15
C GLY A 73 -17.47 -12.31 21.89
N TRP A 74 -17.58 -12.90 20.69
CA TRP A 74 -16.97 -12.36 19.47
C TRP A 74 -17.51 -10.97 19.12
N ASP A 75 -18.82 -10.77 19.16
CA ASP A 75 -19.45 -9.53 18.72
C ASP A 75 -19.13 -8.35 19.65
N GLU A 76 -18.88 -8.64 20.93
CA GLU A 76 -18.45 -7.71 21.97
C GLU A 76 -16.98 -7.30 21.85
N LEU A 77 -16.17 -8.04 21.09
CA LEU A 77 -14.76 -7.69 20.90
C LEU A 77 -14.62 -6.36 20.15
N PRO A 78 -13.68 -5.49 20.56
CA PRO A 78 -13.28 -4.34 19.75
C PRO A 78 -12.79 -4.79 18.36
N GLU A 79 -13.10 -4.01 17.32
CA GLU A 79 -12.73 -4.33 15.92
C GLU A 79 -11.22 -4.62 15.72
N ARG A 80 -10.39 -3.98 16.55
CA ARG A 80 -8.95 -4.22 16.57
C ARG A 80 -8.59 -5.62 17.06
N GLU A 81 -9.28 -6.13 18.07
CA GLU A 81 -9.04 -7.48 18.59
C GLU A 81 -9.56 -8.52 17.60
N LYS A 82 -10.73 -8.29 16.99
CA LYS A 82 -11.23 -9.08 15.85
C LYS A 82 -10.18 -9.15 14.73
N TYR A 83 -9.65 -8.00 14.31
CA TYR A 83 -8.57 -7.89 13.33
C TYR A 83 -7.31 -8.69 13.74
N ALA A 84 -6.86 -8.58 14.98
CA ALA A 84 -5.68 -9.28 15.47
C ALA A 84 -5.88 -10.81 15.51
N ARG A 85 -7.02 -11.30 16.01
CA ARG A 85 -7.34 -12.74 16.06
C ARG A 85 -7.38 -13.37 14.68
N ILE A 86 -7.98 -12.68 13.70
CA ILE A 86 -8.00 -13.18 12.32
C ILE A 86 -6.58 -13.23 11.75
N LEU A 87 -5.75 -12.21 11.96
CA LEU A 87 -4.35 -12.25 11.51
C LEU A 87 -3.58 -13.41 12.15
N GLU A 88 -3.75 -13.65 13.44
CA GLU A 88 -3.10 -14.73 14.17
C GLU A 88 -3.52 -16.11 13.63
N ALA A 89 -4.82 -16.33 13.45
CA ALA A 89 -5.36 -17.56 12.88
C ALA A 89 -4.95 -17.78 11.42
N MET A 90 -4.66 -16.72 10.67
CA MET A 90 -4.11 -16.77 9.30
C MET A 90 -2.57 -16.84 9.27
N GLY A 91 -1.91 -17.17 10.40
CA GLY A 91 -0.46 -17.36 10.47
C GLY A 91 0.37 -16.07 10.42
N LEU A 92 -0.22 -14.92 10.78
CA LEU A 92 0.44 -13.61 10.80
C LEU A 92 0.62 -13.08 12.23
N GLN A 93 1.13 -13.93 13.14
CA GLN A 93 1.27 -13.67 14.59
C GLN A 93 1.97 -12.34 14.87
N SER A 94 3.12 -12.10 14.23
CA SER A 94 3.87 -10.83 14.41
C SER A 94 3.07 -9.59 13.99
N LYS A 95 2.13 -9.70 13.05
CA LYS A 95 1.24 -8.59 12.71
C LYS A 95 0.11 -8.45 13.74
N ALA A 96 -0.49 -9.57 14.15
CA ALA A 96 -1.54 -9.60 15.18
C ALA A 96 -1.08 -8.92 16.48
N GLU A 97 0.06 -9.35 17.04
CA GLU A 97 0.62 -8.80 18.28
C GLU A 97 0.90 -7.30 18.16
N ARG A 98 1.54 -6.87 17.05
CA ARG A 98 1.80 -5.44 16.83
C ARG A 98 0.49 -4.66 16.72
N SER A 99 -0.55 -5.24 16.12
CA SER A 99 -1.87 -4.62 16.01
C SER A 99 -2.50 -4.42 17.39
N ARG A 100 -2.44 -5.41 18.28
CA ARG A 100 -2.90 -5.29 19.67
C ARG A 100 -2.16 -4.17 20.40
N ASP A 101 -0.83 -4.16 20.32
CA ASP A 101 -0.01 -3.17 21.04
C ASP A 101 -0.14 -1.73 20.54
N CYS A 102 -0.57 -1.51 19.29
CA CYS A 102 -0.54 -0.18 18.66
C CYS A 102 -1.36 0.82 19.47
N ASN A 103 -0.82 2.00 19.77
CA ASN A 103 -1.48 3.04 20.54
C ASN A 103 -1.77 2.71 22.03
N ASP A 104 -1.87 1.43 22.41
CA ASP A 104 -2.15 0.95 23.77
C ASP A 104 -0.86 0.78 24.59
N LYS A 105 0.26 0.53 23.89
CA LYS A 105 1.60 0.54 24.46
C LYS A 105 2.36 1.82 24.13
N GLY A 106 3.30 2.19 24.98
CA GLY A 106 4.23 3.29 24.79
C GLY A 106 5.67 2.88 25.07
N ILE A 107 6.59 3.67 24.54
CA ILE A 107 8.03 3.55 24.76
C ILE A 107 8.45 4.75 25.62
N PRO A 108 8.89 4.54 26.88
CA PRO A 108 9.35 5.61 27.74
C PRO A 108 10.63 6.25 27.18
N GLY A 109 10.83 7.52 27.49
CA GLY A 109 12.08 8.22 27.25
C GLY A 109 12.25 9.38 28.21
N SER A 110 13.49 9.78 28.39
CA SER A 110 13.87 10.92 29.23
C SER A 110 14.79 11.85 28.45
N CYS A 111 14.75 13.13 28.79
CA CYS A 111 15.67 14.14 28.28
C CYS A 111 16.58 14.62 29.41
N ALA A 112 17.80 15.06 29.07
CA ALA A 112 18.75 15.61 30.03
C ALA A 112 18.21 16.83 30.82
N CYS A 113 17.18 17.53 30.32
CA CYS A 113 16.52 18.62 31.05
C CYS A 113 15.44 18.17 32.05
N GLY A 114 15.41 16.87 32.37
CA GLY A 114 14.43 16.24 33.27
C GLY A 114 13.04 16.01 32.66
N LEU A 115 12.89 16.17 31.35
CA LEU A 115 11.61 15.89 30.69
C LEU A 115 11.42 14.37 30.56
N GLU A 116 10.48 13.82 31.30
CA GLU A 116 9.99 12.45 31.13
C GLU A 116 8.84 12.41 30.12
N TYR A 117 8.94 11.53 29.13
CA TYR A 117 7.94 11.38 28.08
C TYR A 117 7.74 9.91 27.70
N PHE A 118 6.76 9.67 26.85
CA PHE A 118 6.69 8.44 26.06
C PHE A 118 6.30 8.71 24.62
N ASN A 119 6.63 7.77 23.73
CA ASN A 119 6.08 7.71 22.39
C ASN A 119 5.10 6.55 22.31
N ARG A 120 3.87 6.80 21.85
CA ARG A 120 2.94 5.69 21.56
C ARG A 120 3.55 4.74 20.54
N TYR A 121 3.45 3.46 20.83
CA TYR A 121 3.88 2.40 19.93
C TYR A 121 3.01 2.41 18.68
N ARG A 122 3.64 2.21 17.52
CA ARG A 122 2.97 2.22 16.20
C ARG A 122 3.21 0.87 15.55
N CYS A 123 2.17 0.12 15.22
CA CYS A 123 2.34 -1.21 14.61
C CYS A 123 2.95 -1.17 13.21
N THR A 124 2.90 -0.02 12.52
CA THR A 124 3.32 0.16 11.11
C THR A 124 2.57 -0.70 10.11
N LEU A 125 1.46 -1.30 10.52
CA LEU A 125 0.52 -1.95 9.62
C LEU A 125 -0.18 -0.88 8.80
N ARG A 126 -0.35 -1.15 7.50
CA ARG A 126 -0.69 -0.11 6.53
C ARG A 126 -2.15 0.33 6.64
N PHE A 127 -3.00 -0.58 7.11
CA PHE A 127 -4.43 -0.36 7.30
C PHE A 127 -4.78 -0.03 8.76
N CYS A 128 -3.79 0.12 9.64
CA CYS A 128 -4.05 0.53 11.01
C CYS A 128 -4.54 1.99 11.05
N PRO A 129 -5.72 2.27 11.66
CA PRO A 129 -6.28 3.62 11.69
C PRO A 129 -5.37 4.62 12.42
N PHE A 130 -4.59 4.16 13.39
CA PHE A 130 -3.63 4.99 14.14
C PHE A 130 -2.33 5.26 13.38
N CYS A 131 -1.88 4.32 12.53
CA CYS A 131 -0.63 4.46 11.79
C CYS A 131 -0.79 5.08 10.40
N GLY A 132 -2.01 5.10 9.84
CA GLY A 132 -2.30 5.57 8.49
C GLY A 132 -1.77 6.99 8.21
N GLY A 133 -2.08 7.95 9.09
CA GLY A 133 -1.61 9.33 8.95
C GLY A 133 -0.08 9.47 8.98
N TRP A 134 0.60 8.64 9.77
CA TRP A 134 2.07 8.62 9.81
C TRP A 134 2.67 8.04 8.51
N HIS A 135 2.10 6.96 7.99
CA HIS A 135 2.52 6.43 6.69
C HIS A 135 2.29 7.44 5.57
N TYR A 136 1.18 8.18 5.62
CA TYR A 136 0.85 9.22 4.65
C TYR A 136 1.91 10.32 4.65
N ALA A 137 2.21 10.87 5.82
CA ALA A 137 3.22 11.91 5.97
C ALA A 137 4.59 11.45 5.44
N ARG A 138 5.01 10.21 5.73
CA ARG A 138 6.27 9.64 5.22
C ARG A 138 6.29 9.48 3.69
N LEU A 139 5.17 9.10 3.09
CA LEU A 139 5.06 9.01 1.63
C LEU A 139 5.12 10.40 0.99
N MET A 140 4.39 11.38 1.54
CA MET A 140 4.40 12.76 1.04
C MET A 140 5.79 13.38 1.15
N GLU A 141 6.45 13.25 2.29
CA GLU A 141 7.83 13.71 2.50
C GLU A 141 8.81 13.06 1.51
N ARG A 142 8.66 11.76 1.26
CA ARG A 142 9.53 11.02 0.35
C ARG A 142 9.36 11.40 -1.12
N TYR A 143 8.14 11.74 -1.55
CA TYR A 143 7.83 11.82 -2.97
C TYR A 143 7.40 13.21 -3.45
N ALA A 144 6.67 13.99 -2.65
CA ALA A 144 6.06 15.23 -3.13
C ALA A 144 7.09 16.27 -3.57
N ARG A 145 8.04 16.61 -2.69
CA ARG A 145 9.08 17.59 -3.01
C ARG A 145 10.01 17.10 -4.14
N PRO A 146 10.59 15.89 -4.08
CA PRO A 146 11.46 15.41 -5.16
C PRO A 146 10.80 15.34 -6.54
N ILE A 147 9.51 14.95 -6.60
CA ILE A 147 8.76 14.92 -7.87
C ILE A 147 8.49 16.34 -8.36
N ALA A 148 8.06 17.24 -7.48
CA ALA A 148 7.82 18.62 -7.85
C ALA A 148 9.10 19.32 -8.34
N ASP A 149 10.23 19.13 -7.65
CA ASP A 149 11.53 19.67 -8.05
C ASP A 149 11.95 19.13 -9.43
N TYR A 150 11.77 17.82 -9.66
CA TYR A 150 12.00 17.23 -10.98
C TYR A 150 11.12 17.85 -12.06
N ILE A 151 9.82 18.03 -11.80
CA ILE A 151 8.90 18.63 -12.76
C ILE A 151 9.25 20.10 -13.03
N CYS A 152 9.59 20.89 -12.02
CA CYS A 152 10.03 22.28 -12.23
C CYS A 152 11.27 22.35 -13.12
N ALA A 153 12.25 21.46 -12.91
CA ALA A 153 13.48 21.43 -13.70
C ALA A 153 13.29 20.93 -15.15
N HIS A 154 12.18 20.25 -15.45
CA HIS A 154 11.96 19.59 -16.74
C HIS A 154 10.63 19.97 -17.43
N GLY A 155 9.83 20.84 -16.82
CA GLY A 155 8.40 21.07 -17.10
C GLY A 155 8.07 22.12 -18.16
N GLY A 156 9.06 22.71 -18.83
CA GLY A 156 8.87 23.85 -19.74
C GLY A 156 8.40 23.50 -21.16
N GLY A 157 8.48 22.24 -21.59
CA GLY A 157 8.10 21.85 -22.95
C GLY A 157 6.59 21.89 -23.20
N LEU A 158 6.17 22.33 -24.39
CA LEU A 158 4.77 22.23 -24.84
C LEU A 158 4.32 20.76 -24.89
N ASP A 159 5.23 19.84 -25.21
CA ASP A 159 4.95 18.40 -25.31
C ASP A 159 4.77 17.68 -23.96
N ALA A 160 5.11 18.32 -22.84
CA ALA A 160 5.04 17.68 -21.53
C ALA A 160 3.61 17.78 -20.95
N THR A 161 3.21 16.76 -20.18
CA THR A 161 1.97 16.75 -19.42
C THR A 161 2.18 16.15 -18.04
N LEU A 162 1.42 16.65 -17.06
CA LEU A 162 1.24 16.02 -15.76
C LEU A 162 -0.17 15.44 -15.69
N ALA A 163 -0.28 14.13 -15.55
CA ALA A 163 -1.56 13.43 -15.56
C ALA A 163 -1.70 12.45 -14.40
N MET A 164 -2.93 12.32 -13.90
CA MET A 164 -3.37 11.25 -13.03
C MET A 164 -3.96 10.14 -13.88
N LEU A 165 -3.53 8.90 -13.67
CA LEU A 165 -4.08 7.72 -14.32
C LEU A 165 -4.65 6.78 -13.26
N THR A 166 -5.75 6.10 -13.59
CA THR A 166 -6.36 5.05 -12.77
C THR A 166 -6.51 3.80 -13.63
N PHE A 167 -5.82 2.73 -13.29
CA PHE A 167 -5.98 1.42 -13.92
C PHE A 167 -6.86 0.54 -13.05
N THR A 168 -7.88 -0.10 -13.62
CA THR A 168 -8.79 -0.95 -12.85
C THR A 168 -8.86 -2.35 -13.42
N ILE A 169 -8.73 -3.34 -12.54
CA ILE A 169 -9.17 -4.71 -12.75
C ILE A 169 -10.43 -4.90 -11.89
N ARG A 170 -11.53 -5.31 -12.51
CA ARG A 170 -12.75 -5.62 -11.76
C ARG A 170 -12.54 -6.94 -11.01
N ALA A 171 -12.95 -6.97 -9.75
CA ALA A 171 -13.08 -8.22 -9.03
C ALA A 171 -14.33 -8.97 -9.48
N ASP A 172 -14.29 -10.28 -9.27
CA ASP A 172 -15.38 -11.24 -9.42
C ASP A 172 -16.28 -11.32 -8.18
N GLY A 173 -16.01 -10.49 -7.16
CA GLY A 173 -16.76 -10.45 -5.91
C GLY A 173 -15.96 -10.96 -4.71
N GLU A 174 -14.81 -11.59 -4.95
CA GLU A 174 -13.98 -12.16 -3.89
C GLU A 174 -12.68 -11.40 -3.66
N MET A 175 -12.07 -11.63 -2.48
CA MET A 175 -10.77 -11.07 -2.14
C MET A 175 -9.72 -11.62 -3.13
N PRO A 176 -8.93 -10.76 -3.82
CA PRO A 176 -7.90 -11.24 -4.71
C PRO A 176 -6.71 -11.82 -3.93
N HIS A 177 -5.99 -12.74 -4.54
CA HIS A 177 -4.73 -13.24 -4.00
C HIS A 177 -3.66 -12.13 -4.04
N PRO A 178 -2.70 -12.08 -3.11
CA PRO A 178 -1.56 -11.17 -3.16
C PRO A 178 -0.82 -11.15 -4.51
N ASP A 179 -0.76 -12.30 -5.20
CA ASP A 179 -0.14 -12.39 -6.51
C ASP A 179 -0.89 -11.63 -7.60
N LYS A 180 -2.22 -11.42 -7.47
CA LYS A 180 -2.97 -10.54 -8.38
C LYS A 180 -2.45 -9.11 -8.30
N ALA A 181 -2.25 -8.60 -7.09
CA ALA A 181 -1.73 -7.27 -6.88
C ALA A 181 -0.29 -7.15 -7.44
N ARG A 182 0.57 -8.16 -7.22
CA ARG A 182 1.92 -8.18 -7.80
C ARG A 182 1.89 -8.20 -9.34
N TRP A 183 1.05 -9.05 -9.92
CA TRP A 183 0.85 -9.16 -11.36
C TRP A 183 0.34 -7.85 -11.95
N LEU A 184 -0.67 -7.24 -11.34
CA LEU A 184 -1.23 -5.95 -11.75
C LEU A 184 -0.15 -4.87 -11.83
N MET A 185 0.72 -4.79 -10.82
CA MET A 185 1.83 -3.85 -10.83
C MET A 185 2.86 -4.16 -11.92
N LYS A 186 3.08 -5.44 -12.30
CA LYS A 186 3.89 -5.80 -13.47
C LYS A 186 3.22 -5.33 -14.77
N CYS A 187 1.90 -5.50 -14.91
CA CYS A 187 1.12 -5.02 -16.06
C CYS A 187 1.21 -3.51 -16.22
N VAL A 188 1.08 -2.73 -15.14
CA VAL A 188 1.20 -1.26 -15.19
C VAL A 188 2.61 -0.83 -15.64
N ARG A 189 3.68 -1.46 -15.15
CA ARG A 189 5.04 -1.17 -15.64
C ARG A 189 5.19 -1.49 -17.12
N LYS A 190 4.66 -2.63 -17.57
CA LYS A 190 4.67 -3.05 -18.98
C LYS A 190 3.88 -2.06 -19.85
N TRP A 191 2.75 -1.56 -19.36
CA TRP A 191 1.95 -0.54 -20.03
C TRP A 191 2.77 0.73 -20.25
N PHE A 192 3.37 1.30 -19.21
CA PHE A 192 4.18 2.52 -19.35
C PHE A 192 5.35 2.33 -20.32
N ARG A 193 6.08 1.20 -20.25
CA ARG A 193 7.20 0.92 -21.16
C ARG A 193 6.80 0.84 -22.63
N ARG A 194 5.53 0.48 -22.93
CA ARG A 194 5.01 0.35 -24.29
C ARG A 194 4.30 1.62 -24.76
N MET A 195 3.68 2.36 -23.84
CA MET A 195 2.91 3.56 -24.15
C MET A 195 3.81 4.78 -24.34
N VAL A 196 4.86 4.92 -23.53
CA VAL A 196 5.73 6.11 -23.59
C VAL A 196 6.81 5.90 -24.67
N PRO A 197 6.99 6.83 -25.62
CA PRO A 197 8.02 6.71 -26.65
C PRO A 197 9.43 6.57 -26.05
N LYS A 198 10.27 5.75 -26.69
CA LYS A 198 11.69 5.59 -26.32
C LYS A 198 12.43 6.93 -26.43
N GLY A 199 13.46 7.12 -25.61
CA GLY A 199 14.32 8.33 -25.63
C GLY A 199 13.68 9.58 -25.02
N ARG A 200 12.39 9.58 -24.70
CA ARG A 200 11.72 10.71 -24.05
C ARG A 200 11.92 10.67 -22.54
N ARG A 201 12.07 11.85 -21.92
CA ARG A 201 12.12 11.98 -20.44
C ARG A 201 10.71 11.80 -19.88
N TRP A 202 10.56 10.86 -18.96
CA TRP A 202 9.29 10.63 -18.27
C TRP A 202 9.52 9.99 -16.90
N GLY A 203 8.54 10.12 -16.02
CA GLY A 203 8.49 9.46 -14.73
C GLY A 203 7.05 9.17 -14.35
N ALA A 204 6.84 8.06 -13.65
CA ALA A 204 5.55 7.81 -13.01
C ALA A 204 5.73 7.20 -11.63
N ILE A 205 4.85 7.58 -10.71
CA ILE A 205 4.72 6.97 -9.40
C ILE A 205 3.30 6.45 -9.28
N PHE A 206 3.14 5.22 -8.84
CA PHE A 206 1.84 4.59 -8.79
C PHE A 206 1.70 3.69 -7.60
N ALA A 207 0.46 3.51 -7.19
CA ALA A 207 0.13 2.69 -6.06
C ALA A 207 -1.15 1.88 -6.24
N VAL A 208 -1.11 0.66 -5.68
CA VAL A 208 -2.24 -0.27 -5.72
C VAL A 208 -3.09 -0.18 -4.44
N GLU A 209 -4.39 -0.17 -4.63
CA GLU A 209 -5.43 -0.24 -3.62
C GLU A 209 -6.59 -1.14 -4.07
N THR A 210 -7.56 -1.30 -3.19
CA THR A 210 -8.85 -1.94 -3.47
C THR A 210 -9.97 -0.91 -3.30
N GLY A 211 -11.15 -1.18 -3.87
CA GLY A 211 -12.34 -0.39 -3.57
C GLY A 211 -12.71 -0.35 -2.06
N TYR A 212 -13.56 0.61 -1.71
CA TYR A 212 -14.11 0.75 -0.35
C TYR A 212 -15.13 -0.35 -0.05
N GLU A 213 -15.19 -0.74 1.22
CA GLU A 213 -16.23 -1.62 1.80
C GLU A 213 -17.62 -0.95 1.80
N LEU A 214 -17.68 0.37 2.04
CA LEU A 214 -18.94 1.12 2.08
C LEU A 214 -19.15 2.00 0.82
N PRO A 215 -20.41 2.20 0.39
CA PRO A 215 -20.77 3.14 -0.67
C PRO A 215 -20.74 4.60 -0.17
N TYR A 216 -19.66 5.00 0.50
CA TYR A 216 -19.55 6.26 1.25
C TYR A 216 -19.79 7.52 0.42
N LYS A 217 -19.59 7.47 -0.90
CA LYS A 217 -19.71 8.65 -1.79
C LYS A 217 -20.86 8.61 -2.78
N HIS A 218 -21.51 7.47 -2.94
CA HIS A 218 -22.52 7.28 -3.98
C HIS A 218 -23.60 6.34 -3.44
N PRO A 219 -24.60 6.87 -2.72
CA PRO A 219 -25.79 6.11 -2.34
C PRO A 219 -26.35 5.37 -3.56
N GLY A 220 -26.57 4.06 -3.45
CA GLY A 220 -27.04 3.21 -4.55
C GLY A 220 -25.97 2.59 -5.46
N ARG A 221 -24.68 2.95 -5.34
CA ARG A 221 -23.61 2.15 -5.96
C ARG A 221 -23.25 0.98 -5.04
N LYS A 222 -23.16 -0.24 -5.58
CA LYS A 222 -22.51 -1.35 -4.86
C LYS A 222 -21.11 -0.88 -4.45
N ALA A 223 -20.73 -1.14 -3.20
CA ALA A 223 -19.39 -0.90 -2.70
C ALA A 223 -18.35 -1.36 -3.75
N GLY A 224 -17.31 -0.55 -3.96
CA GLY A 224 -16.26 -0.86 -4.96
C GLY A 224 -15.59 -2.21 -4.71
N GLY A 225 -15.79 -2.78 -3.52
CA GLY A 225 -15.57 -4.18 -3.21
C GLY A 225 -14.09 -4.52 -3.34
N TRP A 226 -13.81 -5.60 -4.06
CA TRP A 226 -12.47 -6.14 -4.24
C TRP A 226 -11.77 -5.67 -5.52
N ASN A 227 -12.37 -4.74 -6.27
CA ASN A 227 -11.76 -4.18 -7.47
C ASN A 227 -10.35 -3.67 -7.15
N LEU A 228 -9.36 -4.10 -7.93
CA LEU A 228 -8.00 -3.60 -7.78
C LEU A 228 -7.83 -2.34 -8.63
N HIS A 229 -7.45 -1.26 -7.97
CA HIS A 229 -7.14 -0.01 -8.62
C HIS A 229 -5.66 0.32 -8.49
N VAL A 230 -5.09 0.89 -9.54
CA VAL A 230 -3.77 1.51 -9.50
C VAL A 230 -3.90 2.98 -9.85
N HIS A 231 -3.64 3.86 -8.89
CA HIS A 231 -3.56 5.30 -9.12
C HIS A 231 -2.12 5.70 -9.41
N ALA A 232 -1.89 6.39 -10.52
CA ALA A 232 -0.57 6.80 -10.98
C ALA A 232 -0.51 8.30 -11.22
N LEU A 233 0.57 8.95 -10.80
CA LEU A 233 0.94 10.29 -11.23
C LEU A 233 2.04 10.13 -12.27
N TYR A 234 1.78 10.63 -13.47
CA TYR A 234 2.66 10.56 -14.63
C TYR A 234 3.09 11.96 -15.05
N PHE A 235 4.38 12.11 -15.32
CA PHE A 235 4.94 13.28 -15.98
C PHE A 235 5.78 12.82 -17.18
N GLY A 236 5.52 13.39 -18.36
CA GLY A 236 6.25 13.05 -19.58
C GLY A 236 5.52 13.56 -20.82
N PRO A 237 5.82 13.02 -22.02
CA PRO A 237 5.11 13.37 -23.25
C PRO A 237 3.60 13.23 -23.10
N TYR A 238 2.84 14.10 -23.78
CA TYR A 238 1.42 13.88 -23.97
C TYR A 238 1.19 12.49 -24.57
N LEU A 239 0.29 11.74 -23.95
CA LEU A 239 -0.06 10.40 -24.38
C LEU A 239 -1.41 10.51 -25.12
N ASN A 240 -1.48 10.07 -26.37
CA ASN A 240 -2.72 10.14 -27.15
C ASN A 240 -3.71 9.06 -26.67
N PHE A 241 -4.87 9.49 -26.16
CA PHE A 241 -5.84 8.61 -25.51
C PHE A 241 -7.13 8.37 -26.33
N GLY A 242 -7.36 9.13 -27.40
CA GLY A 242 -8.67 9.19 -28.08
C GLY A 242 -9.70 10.05 -27.35
N ARG A 243 -10.84 10.34 -28.01
CA ARG A 243 -11.81 11.38 -27.60
C ARG A 243 -12.51 11.17 -26.24
N MET A 244 -12.50 9.97 -25.65
CA MET A 244 -13.25 9.73 -24.40
C MET A 244 -12.53 8.86 -23.35
N GLY A 245 -11.21 8.66 -23.42
CA GLY A 245 -10.52 7.75 -22.49
C GLY A 245 -11.14 6.33 -22.46
N GLU A 246 -11.96 6.03 -23.47
CA GLU A 246 -12.77 4.85 -23.52
C GLU A 246 -11.87 3.66 -23.74
N GLN A 247 -12.37 2.54 -23.28
CA GLN A 247 -11.93 1.20 -23.65
C GLN A 247 -11.46 1.10 -25.12
N GLY A 248 -12.04 1.84 -26.07
CA GLY A 248 -11.68 1.83 -27.49
C GLY A 248 -10.37 2.54 -27.90
N GLY A 249 -9.83 3.49 -27.11
CA GLY A 249 -8.64 4.26 -27.50
C GLY A 249 -7.32 3.47 -27.43
N PRO A 250 -6.21 3.95 -28.04
CA PRO A 250 -4.93 3.21 -28.06
C PRO A 250 -4.42 2.81 -26.67
N ALA A 251 -4.57 3.69 -25.68
CA ALA A 251 -4.22 3.43 -24.28
C ALA A 251 -5.07 2.31 -23.64
N GLY A 252 -6.37 2.32 -23.89
CA GLY A 252 -7.32 1.31 -23.41
C GLY A 252 -7.12 -0.05 -24.09
N GLN A 253 -6.88 -0.06 -25.40
CA GLN A 253 -6.51 -1.26 -26.15
C GLN A 253 -5.20 -1.86 -25.64
N LEU A 254 -4.17 -1.03 -25.44
CA LEU A 254 -2.91 -1.47 -24.85
C LEU A 254 -3.12 -2.01 -23.44
N TRP A 255 -3.95 -1.35 -22.61
CA TRP A 255 -4.28 -1.81 -21.27
C TRP A 255 -4.88 -3.21 -21.30
N ARG A 256 -5.95 -3.43 -22.07
CA ARG A 256 -6.54 -4.75 -22.29
C ARG A 256 -5.49 -5.76 -22.72
N LYS A 257 -4.66 -5.42 -23.71
CA LYS A 257 -3.62 -6.31 -24.23
C LYS A 257 -2.60 -6.71 -23.16
N VAL A 258 -2.09 -5.78 -22.35
CA VAL A 258 -1.10 -6.12 -21.30
C VAL A 258 -1.70 -6.89 -20.14
N THR A 259 -3.01 -6.77 -19.92
CA THR A 259 -3.77 -7.53 -18.91
C THR A 259 -4.45 -8.78 -19.45
N GLN A 260 -4.23 -9.14 -20.72
CA GLN A 260 -4.89 -10.30 -21.35
C GLN A 260 -6.43 -10.25 -21.28
N GLY A 261 -7.02 -9.06 -21.46
CA GLY A 261 -8.47 -8.85 -21.50
C GLY A 261 -9.13 -8.50 -20.16
N GLU A 262 -8.43 -8.63 -19.03
CA GLU A 262 -8.99 -8.34 -17.70
C GLU A 262 -9.13 -6.84 -17.40
N GLY A 263 -8.25 -6.02 -17.95
CA GLY A 263 -8.24 -4.57 -17.77
C GLY A 263 -9.43 -3.91 -18.43
N LYS A 264 -10.46 -3.56 -17.65
CA LYS A 264 -11.70 -2.98 -18.19
C LYS A 264 -11.67 -1.46 -18.24
N VAL A 265 -10.98 -0.80 -17.31
CA VAL A 265 -11.05 0.67 -17.21
C VAL A 265 -9.65 1.25 -17.06
N ILE A 266 -9.37 2.28 -17.86
CA ILE A 266 -8.26 3.19 -17.65
C ILE A 266 -8.84 4.61 -17.63
N GLY A 267 -8.75 5.29 -16.50
CA GLY A 267 -9.12 6.70 -16.37
C GLY A 267 -7.89 7.56 -16.45
N ILE A 268 -7.93 8.66 -17.21
CA ILE A 268 -6.79 9.58 -17.30
C ILE A 268 -7.30 11.02 -17.24
N LYS A 269 -6.69 11.80 -16.37
CA LYS A 269 -7.05 13.20 -16.14
C LYS A 269 -5.79 14.03 -16.01
N GLN A 270 -5.65 15.07 -16.83
CA GLN A 270 -4.57 16.04 -16.66
C GLN A 270 -4.72 16.76 -15.31
N CYS A 271 -3.61 17.01 -14.63
CA CYS A 271 -3.60 17.75 -13.36
C CYS A 271 -3.93 19.22 -13.61
N PRO A 272 -5.04 19.77 -13.06
CA PRO A 272 -5.41 21.15 -13.29
C PRO A 272 -4.32 22.12 -12.81
N GLY A 273 -4.04 23.17 -13.59
CA GLY A 273 -3.12 24.24 -13.18
C GLY A 273 -1.64 23.86 -13.09
N TRP A 274 -1.24 22.63 -13.47
CA TRP A 274 0.12 22.14 -13.25
C TRP A 274 1.22 22.98 -13.91
N ARG A 275 0.93 23.64 -15.04
CA ARG A 275 1.88 24.54 -15.70
C ARG A 275 2.08 25.85 -14.94
N LYS A 276 1.05 26.33 -14.22
CA LYS A 276 1.11 27.56 -13.41
C LYS A 276 1.77 27.30 -12.06
N ASN A 277 1.39 26.21 -11.40
CA ASN A 277 1.94 25.83 -10.09
C ASN A 277 2.19 24.31 -10.01
N PRO A 278 3.32 23.82 -10.54
CA PRO A 278 3.63 22.39 -10.56
C PRO A 278 3.75 21.80 -9.15
N ARG A 279 4.27 22.55 -8.18
CA ARG A 279 4.44 22.09 -6.80
C ARG A 279 3.08 21.78 -6.16
N GLU A 280 2.14 22.70 -6.25
CA GLU A 280 0.79 22.52 -5.71
C GLU A 280 0.04 21.38 -6.43
N ALA A 281 0.15 21.31 -7.76
CA ALA A 281 -0.47 20.25 -8.54
C ALA A 281 0.03 18.85 -8.15
N VAL A 282 1.34 18.69 -7.93
CA VAL A 282 1.94 17.45 -7.44
C VAL A 282 1.43 17.10 -6.05
N VAL A 283 1.40 18.05 -5.13
CA VAL A 283 0.90 17.82 -3.76
C VAL A 283 -0.57 17.37 -3.80
N LYS A 284 -1.43 18.08 -4.55
CA LYS A 284 -2.84 17.69 -4.71
C LYS A 284 -3.00 16.30 -5.31
N ALA A 285 -2.27 15.98 -6.38
CA ALA A 285 -2.33 14.68 -7.04
C ALA A 285 -1.84 13.55 -6.12
N LEU A 286 -0.69 13.71 -5.45
CA LEU A 286 -0.18 12.69 -4.53
C LEU A 286 -1.05 12.53 -3.28
N SER A 287 -1.68 13.61 -2.81
CA SER A 287 -2.62 13.56 -1.69
C SER A 287 -3.85 12.72 -2.04
N HIS A 288 -4.36 12.88 -3.27
CA HIS A 288 -5.40 12.03 -3.82
C HIS A 288 -4.94 10.57 -3.86
N HIS A 289 -3.80 10.29 -4.52
CA HIS A 289 -3.30 8.93 -4.75
C HIS A 289 -2.94 8.18 -3.48
N PHE A 290 -2.20 8.82 -2.57
CA PHE A 290 -1.80 8.20 -1.30
C PHE A 290 -2.93 8.17 -0.29
N GLY A 291 -3.92 9.07 -0.42
CA GLY A 291 -5.16 9.00 0.35
C GLY A 291 -5.88 7.67 0.16
N TYR A 292 -5.97 7.16 -1.08
CA TYR A 292 -6.58 5.85 -1.37
C TYR A 292 -5.83 4.66 -0.75
N ILE A 293 -4.52 4.79 -0.55
CA ILE A 293 -3.72 3.69 0.02
C ILE A 293 -3.96 3.56 1.54
N LEU A 294 -4.30 4.69 2.18
CA LEU A 294 -4.20 4.88 3.63
C LEU A 294 -5.51 5.23 4.30
N LYS A 295 -6.53 5.64 3.54
CA LYS A 295 -7.90 5.67 4.06
C LYS A 295 -8.24 4.25 4.47
N PRO A 296 -8.80 4.05 5.67
CA PRO A 296 -9.35 2.76 6.02
C PRO A 296 -10.45 2.46 4.99
N ALA A 297 -10.14 1.60 4.03
CA ALA A 297 -11.12 1.12 3.04
C ALA A 297 -12.13 0.16 3.70
N ALA A 298 -12.17 0.16 5.03
CA ALA A 298 -12.63 -0.89 5.90
C ALA A 298 -12.91 -0.31 7.29
N GLU A 299 -14.08 -0.57 7.83
CA GLU A 299 -14.39 -0.26 9.24
C GLU A 299 -14.36 -1.53 10.09
N SER A 300 -14.67 -2.68 9.49
CA SER A 300 -14.66 -3.98 10.16
C SER A 300 -13.25 -4.55 10.31
N GLY A 301 -13.01 -5.23 11.43
CA GLY A 301 -11.78 -5.97 11.72
C GLY A 301 -11.53 -7.07 10.69
N GLU A 302 -12.59 -7.68 10.16
CA GLU A 302 -12.55 -8.67 9.07
C GLU A 302 -11.98 -8.08 7.79
N ARG A 303 -12.51 -6.94 7.33
CA ARG A 303 -12.03 -6.30 6.11
C ARG A 303 -10.61 -5.78 6.29
N LEU A 304 -10.26 -5.25 7.46
CA LEU A 304 -8.88 -4.86 7.78
C LEU A 304 -7.91 -6.05 7.72
N ALA A 305 -8.31 -7.21 8.26
CA ALA A 305 -7.53 -8.46 8.17
C ALA A 305 -7.32 -8.90 6.72
N ALA A 306 -8.41 -8.96 5.96
CA ALA A 306 -8.41 -9.34 4.56
C ALA A 306 -7.48 -8.42 3.72
N LEU A 307 -7.53 -7.10 3.94
CA LEU A 307 -6.63 -6.15 3.29
C LEU A 307 -5.15 -6.39 3.66
N GLU A 308 -4.85 -6.65 4.93
CA GLU A 308 -3.48 -6.88 5.39
C GLU A 308 -2.93 -8.23 4.90
N ILE A 309 -3.79 -9.23 4.70
CA ILE A 309 -3.47 -10.53 4.06
C ILE A 309 -3.19 -10.31 2.57
N LEU A 310 -4.14 -9.69 1.83
CA LEU A 310 -4.01 -9.39 0.40
C LEU A 310 -2.72 -8.63 0.07
N PHE A 311 -2.33 -7.64 0.90
CA PHE A 311 -1.13 -6.86 0.65
C PHE A 311 0.12 -7.34 1.43
N SER A 312 0.05 -8.51 2.06
CA SER A 312 1.17 -9.12 2.76
C SER A 312 2.30 -9.45 1.78
N GLY A 313 3.51 -8.94 2.06
CA GLY A 313 4.66 -9.08 1.15
C GLY A 313 4.49 -8.39 -0.21
N VAL A 314 3.48 -7.52 -0.37
CA VAL A 314 3.27 -6.74 -1.60
C VAL A 314 3.78 -5.32 -1.38
N ARG A 315 4.73 -4.86 -2.19
CA ARG A 315 5.07 -3.43 -2.25
C ARG A 315 3.92 -2.70 -2.94
N ARG A 316 3.31 -1.72 -2.27
CA ARG A 316 2.14 -1.00 -2.82
C ARG A 316 2.53 0.22 -3.66
N VAL A 317 3.60 0.93 -3.31
CA VAL A 317 4.04 2.16 -4.01
C VAL A 317 5.29 1.90 -4.84
N HIS A 318 5.25 2.28 -6.12
CA HIS A 318 6.33 2.06 -7.08
C HIS A 318 6.60 3.31 -7.91
N GLY A 319 7.88 3.57 -8.17
CA GLY A 319 8.33 4.55 -9.17
C GLY A 319 8.82 3.84 -10.42
N VAL A 320 8.69 4.48 -11.57
CA VAL A 320 9.28 4.08 -12.88
C VAL A 320 9.79 5.32 -13.61
N GLY A 321 10.66 5.10 -14.60
CA GLY A 321 11.34 6.20 -15.30
C GLY A 321 12.16 7.03 -14.31
N ALA A 322 12.12 8.35 -14.47
CA ALA A 322 12.81 9.28 -13.59
C ALA A 322 12.37 9.19 -12.12
N PHE A 323 11.13 8.75 -11.84
CA PHE A 323 10.62 8.67 -10.46
C PHE A 323 11.10 7.42 -9.71
N TYR A 324 11.78 6.47 -10.37
CA TYR A 324 12.32 5.28 -9.71
C TYR A 324 13.52 5.58 -8.78
N ARG A 325 14.35 6.57 -9.14
CA ARG A 325 15.59 6.94 -8.43
C ARG A 325 15.53 8.36 -7.87
N LEU A 326 14.39 8.76 -7.34
CA LEU A 326 14.27 10.06 -6.67
C LEU A 326 15.25 10.14 -5.48
N PRO A 327 15.84 11.31 -5.21
CA PRO A 327 16.68 11.50 -4.05
C PRO A 327 15.92 11.12 -2.79
N LYS A 328 16.57 10.34 -1.92
CA LYS A 328 15.99 10.01 -0.62
C LYS A 328 15.98 11.29 0.23
N PRO A 329 14.94 11.53 1.05
CA PRO A 329 15.04 12.55 2.07
C PRO A 329 16.28 12.27 2.94
N GLY A 330 16.96 13.33 3.38
CA GLY A 330 18.13 13.21 4.24
C GLY A 330 17.83 12.39 5.50
N LYS A 331 18.88 11.90 6.19
CA LYS A 331 18.70 11.23 7.49
C LYS A 331 17.89 12.17 8.38
N LYS A 332 16.76 11.69 8.89
CA LYS A 332 15.94 12.47 9.81
C LYS A 332 16.75 12.77 11.04
N ALA A 333 16.82 14.04 11.42
CA ALA A 333 17.29 14.40 12.74
C ALA A 333 16.43 13.68 13.79
N SER A 334 17.05 13.29 14.89
CA SER A 334 16.32 12.83 16.05
C SER A 334 15.26 13.86 16.47
N PRO A 335 14.09 13.44 16.96
CA PRO A 335 13.10 14.34 17.48
C PRO A 335 13.75 15.25 18.54
N ALA A 336 13.61 16.56 18.40
CA ALA A 336 14.08 17.49 19.42
C ALA A 336 13.14 17.50 20.63
N CYS A 337 13.71 17.73 21.81
CA CYS A 337 13.02 17.98 23.05
C CYS A 337 12.21 19.27 22.94
N PRO A 338 10.90 19.27 23.23
CA PRO A 338 10.09 20.49 23.14
C PRO A 338 10.47 21.54 24.18
N LYS A 339 11.11 21.13 25.30
CA LYS A 339 11.55 22.02 26.39
C LYS A 339 12.89 22.69 26.10
N CYS A 340 13.95 21.91 25.84
CA CYS A 340 15.32 22.44 25.70
C CYS A 340 15.91 22.37 24.28
N GLY A 341 15.20 21.80 23.30
CA GLY A 341 15.71 21.66 21.93
C GLY A 341 16.74 20.55 21.71
N ALA A 342 17.25 19.91 22.77
CA ALA A 342 18.21 18.81 22.66
C ALA A 342 17.65 17.63 21.84
N ALA A 343 18.52 16.94 21.12
CA ALA A 343 18.15 15.73 20.40
C ALA A 343 17.70 14.64 21.39
N LEU A 344 16.49 14.12 21.23
CA LEU A 344 16.00 13.00 22.02
C LEU A 344 16.53 11.69 21.45
N PRO A 345 16.95 10.72 22.27
CA PRO A 345 17.34 9.41 21.78
C PRO A 345 16.13 8.76 21.10
N ILE A 346 16.20 8.55 19.78
CA ILE A 346 15.30 7.57 19.15
C ILE A 346 15.91 6.23 19.47
N ASN A 347 15.31 5.52 20.42
CA ASN A 347 15.63 4.12 20.56
C ASN A 347 15.02 3.38 19.34
N LEU A 348 15.80 3.27 18.27
CA LEU A 348 15.43 2.47 17.10
C LEU A 348 15.31 0.98 17.45
N ARG A 349 15.87 0.54 18.59
CA ARG A 349 15.70 -0.80 19.17
C ARG A 349 14.44 -0.94 20.02
N ALA A 350 13.79 0.16 20.43
CA ALA A 350 12.52 0.14 21.18
C ALA A 350 11.30 -0.33 20.40
N TRP A 351 11.54 -0.83 19.20
CA TRP A 351 10.61 -1.71 18.50
C TRP A 351 10.62 -3.13 19.07
N HIS A 352 11.53 -3.47 20.00
CA HIS A 352 11.51 -4.74 20.72
C HIS A 352 10.36 -4.78 21.74
N LYS A 353 9.73 -5.95 21.91
CA LYS A 353 8.55 -6.10 22.78
C LYS A 353 8.83 -5.78 24.25
N SER A 354 10.04 -6.05 24.73
CA SER A 354 10.45 -5.85 26.12
C SER A 354 10.54 -4.39 26.56
N GLU A 355 10.58 -3.44 25.60
CA GLU A 355 10.68 -2.01 25.89
C GLU A 355 9.33 -1.29 25.77
N ARG A 356 8.24 -2.04 25.67
CA ARG A 356 6.86 -1.53 25.53
C ARG A 356 6.12 -1.67 26.85
N PHE A 357 5.61 -0.57 27.37
CA PHE A 357 4.80 -0.53 28.58
C PHE A 357 3.38 -0.10 28.23
N SER A 358 2.37 -0.46 29.04
CA SER A 358 1.02 0.09 28.83
C SER A 358 1.05 1.61 28.96
N VAL A 359 0.31 2.31 28.09
CA VAL A 359 0.22 3.77 28.20
C VAL A 359 -0.33 4.19 29.56
N ALA A 360 -1.35 3.49 30.07
CA ALA A 360 -1.89 3.75 31.40
C ALA A 360 -0.83 3.69 32.52
N ARG A 361 0.12 2.74 32.45
CA ARG A 361 1.23 2.68 33.40
C ARG A 361 2.14 3.90 33.26
N LEU A 362 2.51 4.26 32.03
CA LEU A 362 3.41 5.39 31.77
C LEU A 362 2.79 6.73 32.21
N GLU A 363 1.49 6.89 32.00
CA GLU A 363 0.72 8.04 32.48
C GLU A 363 0.65 8.06 34.02
N GLY A 364 0.47 6.88 34.65
CA GLY A 364 0.55 6.74 36.11
C GLY A 364 1.94 7.06 36.70
N GLU A 365 3.01 6.86 35.93
CA GLU A 365 4.37 7.29 36.27
C GLU A 365 4.62 8.80 36.02
N GLY A 366 3.59 9.57 35.63
CA GLY A 366 3.69 11.00 35.34
C GLY A 366 4.31 11.34 33.98
N ARG A 367 4.56 10.34 33.13
CA ARG A 367 5.07 10.57 31.77
C ARG A 367 3.96 11.07 30.87
N ARG A 368 4.29 11.96 29.93
CA ARG A 368 3.33 12.49 28.95
C ARG A 368 3.71 12.12 27.52
N GLU A 369 2.72 12.07 26.62
CA GLU A 369 3.00 11.75 25.22
C GLU A 369 3.84 12.87 24.58
N LEU A 370 4.96 12.50 23.94
CA LEU A 370 5.85 13.47 23.30
C LEU A 370 5.14 14.36 22.25
N SER A 371 4.14 13.82 21.56
CA SER A 371 3.36 14.57 20.56
C SER A 371 2.46 15.64 21.20
N GLU A 372 1.96 15.41 22.41
CA GLU A 372 1.17 16.36 23.19
C GLU A 372 2.06 17.46 23.75
N LEU A 373 3.17 17.08 24.39
CA LEU A 373 4.17 18.01 24.90
C LEU A 373 4.66 18.99 23.81
N ARG A 374 4.86 18.50 22.58
CA ARG A 374 5.22 19.34 21.42
C ARG A 374 4.13 20.31 21.02
N ARG A 375 2.87 19.86 20.99
CA ARG A 375 1.73 20.72 20.65
C ARG A 375 1.56 21.81 21.71
N GLU A 376 1.68 21.45 22.98
CA GLU A 376 1.59 22.38 24.10
C GLU A 376 2.71 23.42 24.06
N CYS A 377 3.99 23.02 24.03
CA CYS A 377 5.09 23.97 23.92
C CYS A 377 5.02 24.81 22.65
N GLY A 378 4.54 24.24 21.53
CA GLY A 378 4.29 24.98 20.30
C GLY A 378 3.23 26.07 20.48
N ARG A 379 2.08 25.75 21.10
CA ARG A 379 1.05 26.73 21.43
C ARG A 379 1.56 27.79 22.39
N SER A 380 2.28 27.41 23.45
CA SER A 380 2.86 28.37 24.39
C SER A 380 3.85 29.33 23.71
N ARG A 381 4.60 28.89 22.70
CA ARG A 381 5.48 29.79 21.94
C ARG A 381 4.72 30.75 21.03
N VAL A 382 3.60 30.30 20.45
CA VAL A 382 2.79 31.12 19.53
C VAL A 382 1.92 32.12 20.28
N PHE A 383 1.30 31.70 21.38
CA PHE A 383 0.29 32.48 22.11
C PHE A 383 0.79 33.02 23.45
N GLY A 384 1.87 32.47 24.00
CA GLY A 384 2.37 32.84 25.32
C GLY A 384 3.02 34.22 25.36
N GLY A 385 3.19 34.89 24.22
CA GLY A 385 3.79 36.22 24.13
C GLY A 385 5.26 36.18 24.53
N ALA A 386 6.09 36.92 23.80
CA ALA A 386 7.20 37.56 24.47
C ALA A 386 6.57 38.54 25.47
N GLY A 387 6.34 38.09 26.71
CA GLY A 387 6.31 38.99 27.85
C GLY A 387 7.73 39.52 28.02
N THR A 388 8.08 40.51 27.18
CA THR A 388 9.05 41.54 27.52
C THR A 388 8.50 42.39 28.65
#